data_AF-A0A9E5WRB5-F1
#
_entry.id   AF-A0A9E5WRB5-F1
#
_cell.length_a   1.000
_cell.length_b   1.000
_cell.length_c   1.000
_cell.angle_alpha   90.00
_cell.angle_beta   90.00
_cell.angle_gamma   90.00
#
_symmetry.space_group_name_H-M   'P 1'
#
loop_
_entity.id
_entity.type
_entity.pdbx_description
1 polymer ?
#
loop_
_entity_poly.entity_id
_entity_poly.type
_entity_poly.pdbx_seq_one_letter_code
_entity_poly.pdbx_strand_id
1 'polypeptide(L)'
;MKRETLIWTVVLVAAGLFLAYRSATNGVGHVYVDQTDIGWRTASPENVVAGTAAFSLSRTVGTWVAALFTLCILSFLYRDNPFYKFAEAVVVGVSAAYWMVVAFWTTLIPNLLGKLWPAWIQSWAMPGLSSVREPLWYLYLVPLGLGVMLLWRLAPKGAWISRWPLAFTIGAFAGLRMVSFIQADFLSQIRNSILPLIVFAENGAFDFWTSLRHVLIVGSILASLVYFFFSIEHKGVIGKVSKVGIWVLMITFGAAFGYTVMGRIALLAIRLEFLFHDWLGLT
;
A
#
# COMPACT_ATOMS: atom_id res chain seq x y z
N MET A 1 -32.62 8.11 -29.91
CA MET A 1 -31.40 8.00 -29.07
C MET A 1 -31.26 9.27 -28.25
N LYS A 2 -30.96 9.17 -26.94
CA LYS A 2 -30.77 10.37 -26.10
C LYS A 2 -29.54 11.13 -26.60
N ARG A 3 -29.57 12.47 -26.63
CA ARG A 3 -28.44 13.32 -27.11
C ARG A 3 -27.10 12.93 -26.47
N GLU A 4 -27.14 12.54 -25.20
CA GLU A 4 -26.00 12.01 -24.46
C GLU A 4 -25.39 10.78 -25.14
N THR A 5 -26.21 9.77 -25.48
CA THR A 5 -25.73 8.52 -26.10
C THR A 5 -25.04 8.78 -27.44
N LEU A 6 -25.51 9.78 -28.19
CA LEU A 6 -24.95 10.16 -29.50
C LEU A 6 -23.57 10.84 -29.35
N ILE A 7 -23.43 11.76 -28.39
CA ILE A 7 -22.15 12.41 -28.08
C ILE A 7 -21.10 11.36 -27.66
N TRP A 8 -21.49 10.37 -26.84
CA TRP A 8 -20.58 9.29 -26.42
C TRP A 8 -20.16 8.38 -27.55
N THR A 9 -21.09 8.00 -28.43
CA THR A 9 -20.71 7.22 -29.61
C THR A 9 -19.76 7.99 -30.52
N VAL A 10 -19.94 9.30 -30.68
CA VAL A 10 -19.04 10.14 -31.49
C VAL A 10 -17.66 10.25 -30.84
N VAL A 11 -17.57 10.48 -29.54
CA VAL A 11 -16.30 10.55 -28.81
C VAL A 11 -15.57 9.21 -28.83
N LEU A 12 -16.27 8.09 -28.64
CA LEU A 12 -15.68 6.75 -28.70
C LEU A 12 -15.21 6.39 -30.11
N VAL A 13 -15.97 6.75 -31.14
CA VAL A 13 -15.55 6.53 -32.54
C VAL A 13 -14.37 7.42 -32.89
N ALA A 14 -14.37 8.69 -32.49
CA ALA A 14 -13.24 9.60 -32.70
C ALA A 14 -11.99 9.14 -31.95
N ALA A 15 -12.12 8.70 -30.69
CA ALA A 15 -11.04 8.13 -29.90
C ALA A 15 -10.53 6.81 -30.50
N GLY A 16 -11.43 5.94 -30.97
CA GLY A 16 -11.09 4.70 -31.65
C GLY A 16 -10.35 4.93 -32.97
N LEU A 17 -10.80 5.92 -33.76
CA LEU A 17 -10.13 6.33 -35.00
C LEU A 17 -8.77 6.98 -34.72
N PHE A 18 -8.66 7.79 -33.66
CA PHE A 18 -7.38 8.36 -33.22
C PHE A 18 -6.39 7.28 -32.77
N LEU A 19 -6.86 6.28 -32.01
CA LEU A 19 -6.06 5.13 -31.60
C LEU A 19 -5.63 4.27 -32.78
N ALA A 20 -6.53 4.02 -33.74
CA ALA A 20 -6.22 3.27 -34.96
C ALA A 20 -5.20 4.00 -35.84
N TYR A 21 -5.38 5.32 -36.03
CA TYR A 21 -4.43 6.18 -36.74
C TYR A 21 -3.06 6.15 -36.06
N ARG A 22 -3.01 6.32 -34.74
CA ARG A 22 -1.76 6.38 -34.00
C ARG A 22 -1.06 5.03 -33.89
N SER A 23 -1.82 3.93 -33.78
CA SER A 23 -1.29 2.57 -33.86
C SER A 23 -0.67 2.27 -35.22
N ALA A 24 -1.19 2.88 -36.29
CA ALA A 24 -0.65 2.74 -37.64
C ALA A 24 0.60 3.62 -37.90
N THR A 25 0.72 4.78 -37.24
CA THR A 25 1.81 5.74 -37.51
C THR A 25 2.98 5.67 -36.53
N ASN A 26 2.73 5.52 -35.22
CA ASN A 26 3.74 5.70 -34.16
C ASN A 26 3.90 4.49 -33.23
N GLY A 27 3.13 3.42 -33.44
CA GLY A 27 3.20 2.22 -32.61
C GLY A 27 2.69 2.45 -31.17
N VAL A 28 1.38 2.37 -30.95
CA VAL A 28 0.76 2.59 -29.64
C VAL A 28 1.00 1.38 -28.73
N GLY A 29 1.58 1.62 -27.55
CA GLY A 29 1.73 0.63 -26.49
C GLY A 29 2.75 -0.48 -26.75
N HIS A 30 3.61 -0.38 -27.78
CA HIS A 30 4.69 -1.33 -27.99
C HIS A 30 5.78 -1.12 -26.95
N VAL A 31 6.01 -2.14 -26.13
CA VAL A 31 7.10 -2.14 -25.14
C VAL A 31 8.29 -2.88 -25.72
N TYR A 32 9.39 -2.15 -25.86
CA TYR A 32 10.69 -2.71 -26.22
C TYR A 32 11.49 -3.01 -24.96
N VAL A 33 12.36 -4.01 -25.03
CA VAL A 33 13.11 -4.53 -23.90
C VAL A 33 14.58 -4.67 -24.29
N ASP A 34 15.45 -4.25 -23.40
CA ASP A 34 16.89 -4.38 -23.54
C ASP A 34 17.41 -5.53 -22.66
N GLN A 35 18.43 -6.25 -23.14
CA GLN A 35 19.03 -7.37 -22.43
C GLN A 35 20.21 -6.88 -21.59
N THR A 36 20.06 -6.89 -20.27
CA THR A 36 21.14 -6.58 -19.32
C THR A 36 21.68 -7.83 -18.65
N ASP A 37 22.89 -7.77 -18.08
CA ASP A 37 23.56 -8.90 -17.41
C ASP A 37 22.75 -9.56 -16.27
N ILE A 38 21.74 -8.85 -15.74
CA ILE A 38 20.84 -9.30 -14.67
C ILE A 38 19.39 -9.49 -15.12
N GLY A 39 19.13 -9.46 -16.44
CA GLY A 39 17.83 -9.77 -17.04
C GLY A 39 17.29 -8.69 -17.99
N TRP A 40 16.00 -8.79 -18.28
CA TRP A 40 15.29 -7.96 -19.26
C TRP A 40 14.77 -6.65 -18.63
N ARG A 41 15.22 -5.49 -19.11
CA ARG A 41 14.73 -4.17 -18.68
C ARG A 41 13.88 -3.54 -19.77
N THR A 42 12.89 -2.71 -19.42
CA THR A 42 12.20 -1.88 -20.41
C THR A 42 13.22 -0.95 -21.09
N ALA A 43 13.28 -0.99 -22.41
CA ALA A 43 14.23 -0.21 -23.19
C ALA A 43 13.82 1.27 -23.20
N SER A 44 14.78 2.16 -22.95
CA SER A 44 14.61 3.60 -23.17
C SER A 44 14.46 3.87 -24.68
N PRO A 45 13.77 4.96 -25.09
CA PRO A 45 13.60 5.33 -26.49
C PRO A 45 14.91 5.38 -27.29
N GLU A 46 16.01 5.75 -26.64
CA GLU A 46 17.36 5.80 -27.20
C GLU A 46 17.88 4.41 -27.63
N ASN A 47 17.58 3.36 -26.86
CA ASN A 47 18.02 1.98 -27.14
C ASN A 47 17.18 1.32 -28.24
N VAL A 48 15.96 1.82 -28.46
CA VAL A 48 15.11 1.42 -29.59
C VAL A 48 15.68 1.96 -30.89
N VAL A 49 16.17 3.20 -30.89
CA VAL A 49 16.84 3.82 -32.06
C VAL A 49 18.21 3.20 -32.31
N ALA A 50 18.93 2.80 -31.26
CA ALA A 50 20.22 2.10 -31.36
C ALA A 50 20.12 0.64 -31.85
N GLY A 51 18.91 0.08 -32.00
CA GLY A 51 18.68 -1.26 -32.53
C GLY A 51 19.01 -2.41 -31.56
N THR A 52 19.31 -2.12 -30.29
CA THR A 52 19.60 -3.13 -29.25
C THR A 52 18.33 -3.63 -28.55
N ALA A 53 17.19 -2.97 -28.76
CA ALA A 53 15.94 -3.30 -28.07
C ALA A 53 15.09 -4.33 -28.84
N ALA A 54 14.71 -5.41 -28.16
CA ALA A 54 13.82 -6.44 -28.68
C ALA A 54 12.35 -6.14 -28.33
N PHE A 55 11.44 -6.37 -29.28
CA PHE A 55 10.00 -6.24 -29.03
C PHE A 55 9.49 -7.31 -28.07
N SER A 56 8.78 -6.90 -27.00
CA SER A 56 8.20 -7.84 -26.03
C SER A 56 6.68 -7.88 -26.15
N LEU A 57 6.16 -9.01 -26.66
CA LEU A 57 4.74 -9.28 -26.72
C LEU A 57 4.09 -9.31 -25.33
N SER A 58 4.72 -9.95 -24.35
CA SER A 58 4.14 -10.09 -23.00
C SER A 58 3.98 -8.75 -22.29
N ARG A 59 4.97 -7.85 -22.38
CA ARG A 59 4.90 -6.51 -21.78
C ARG A 59 3.93 -5.61 -22.52
N THR A 60 3.88 -5.70 -23.85
CA THR A 60 2.89 -4.99 -24.68
C THR A 60 1.46 -5.40 -24.34
N VAL A 61 1.18 -6.71 -24.23
CA VAL A 61 -0.15 -7.16 -23.78
C VAL A 61 -0.44 -6.65 -22.36
N GLY A 62 0.55 -6.66 -21.48
CA GLY A 62 0.45 -6.11 -20.12
C GLY A 62 0.07 -4.62 -20.09
N THR A 63 0.71 -3.78 -20.90
CA THR A 63 0.41 -2.34 -20.97
C THR A 63 -0.99 -2.08 -21.53
N TRP A 64 -1.40 -2.81 -22.56
CA TRP A 64 -2.76 -2.73 -23.11
C TRP A 64 -3.84 -3.15 -22.10
N VAL A 65 -3.61 -4.24 -21.36
CA VAL A 65 -4.51 -4.68 -20.28
C VAL A 65 -4.58 -3.61 -19.19
N ALA A 66 -3.43 -3.08 -18.74
CA ALA A 66 -3.38 -2.04 -17.72
C ALA A 66 -4.06 -0.74 -18.15
N ALA A 67 -3.90 -0.32 -19.42
CA ALA A 67 -4.58 0.85 -19.98
C ALA A 67 -6.10 0.65 -20.02
N LEU A 68 -6.56 -0.52 -20.48
CA LEU A 68 -7.98 -0.85 -20.50
C LEU A 68 -8.59 -0.81 -19.10
N PHE A 69 -7.95 -1.42 -18.10
CA PHE A 69 -8.44 -1.38 -16.72
C PHE A 69 -8.41 0.04 -16.13
N THR A 70 -7.39 0.85 -16.45
CA THR A 70 -7.31 2.25 -16.03
C THR A 70 -8.49 3.05 -16.61
N LEU A 71 -8.81 2.87 -17.89
CA LEU A 71 -9.98 3.49 -18.53
C LEU A 71 -11.31 2.98 -17.94
N CYS A 72 -11.43 1.69 -17.66
CA CYS A 72 -12.62 1.13 -16.99
C CYS A 72 -12.85 1.75 -15.62
N ILE A 73 -11.78 1.99 -14.85
CA ILE A 73 -11.87 2.66 -13.54
C ILE A 73 -12.24 4.15 -13.71
N LEU A 74 -11.59 4.85 -14.64
CA LEU A 74 -11.90 6.27 -14.94
C LEU A 74 -13.33 6.47 -15.49
N SER A 75 -13.95 5.43 -16.03
CA SER A 75 -15.35 5.46 -16.49
C SER A 75 -16.34 5.89 -15.41
N PHE A 76 -16.02 5.62 -14.13
CA PHE A 76 -16.81 6.06 -12.98
C PHE A 76 -17.02 7.58 -12.94
N LEU A 77 -16.05 8.37 -13.41
CA LEU A 77 -16.14 9.83 -13.43
C LEU A 77 -17.31 10.33 -14.29
N TYR A 78 -17.73 9.53 -15.27
CA TYR A 78 -18.84 9.88 -16.14
C TYR A 78 -20.20 9.41 -15.59
N ARG A 79 -20.30 8.15 -15.13
CA ARG A 79 -21.49 7.54 -14.51
C ARG A 79 -21.15 6.14 -13.96
N ASP A 80 -22.00 5.57 -13.10
CA ASP A 80 -21.98 4.14 -12.79
C ASP A 80 -22.17 3.29 -14.07
N ASN A 81 -21.07 2.73 -14.58
CA ASN A 81 -21.02 1.96 -15.82
C ASN A 81 -20.73 0.47 -15.51
N PRO A 82 -21.35 -0.51 -16.23
CA PRO A 82 -20.96 -1.92 -16.14
C PRO A 82 -19.45 -2.18 -16.24
N PHE A 83 -18.70 -1.39 -17.04
CA PHE A 83 -17.24 -1.53 -17.15
C PHE A 83 -16.51 -1.22 -15.84
N TYR A 84 -16.96 -0.20 -15.10
CA TYR A 84 -16.40 0.12 -13.78
C TYR A 84 -16.67 -1.01 -12.79
N LYS A 85 -17.92 -1.50 -12.72
CA LYS A 85 -18.31 -2.60 -11.81
C LYS A 85 -17.56 -3.90 -12.10
N PHE A 86 -17.29 -4.19 -13.38
CA PHE A 86 -16.45 -5.31 -13.77
C PHE A 86 -15.01 -5.14 -13.29
N ALA A 87 -14.39 -3.98 -13.54
CA ALA A 87 -13.04 -3.70 -13.08
C ALA A 87 -12.93 -3.76 -11.55
N GLU A 88 -13.91 -3.23 -10.82
CA GLU A 88 -14.00 -3.31 -9.36
C GLU A 88 -14.07 -4.77 -8.88
N ALA A 89 -14.96 -5.58 -9.45
CA ALA A 89 -15.10 -6.99 -9.09
C ALA A 89 -13.81 -7.79 -9.37
N VAL A 90 -13.14 -7.53 -10.50
CA VAL A 90 -11.86 -8.15 -10.84
C VAL A 90 -10.79 -7.75 -9.83
N VAL A 91 -10.65 -6.46 -9.52
CA VAL A 91 -9.64 -5.98 -8.57
C VAL A 91 -9.86 -6.57 -7.18
N VAL A 92 -11.09 -6.59 -6.69
CA VAL A 92 -11.42 -7.18 -5.37
C VAL A 92 -11.17 -8.69 -5.37
N GLY A 93 -11.59 -9.40 -6.42
CA GLY A 93 -11.39 -10.84 -6.54
C GLY A 93 -9.92 -11.25 -6.63
N VAL A 94 -9.15 -10.59 -7.51
CA VAL A 94 -7.71 -10.84 -7.67
C VAL A 94 -6.94 -10.48 -6.40
N SER A 95 -7.29 -9.37 -5.74
CA SER A 95 -6.65 -8.98 -4.47
C SER A 95 -6.91 -10.02 -3.37
N ALA A 96 -8.14 -10.49 -3.23
CA ALA A 96 -8.49 -11.53 -2.26
C ALA A 96 -7.77 -12.86 -2.56
N ALA A 97 -7.73 -13.27 -3.83
CA ALA A 97 -7.03 -14.47 -4.27
C ALA A 97 -5.51 -14.37 -4.03
N TYR A 98 -4.89 -13.23 -4.37
CA TYR A 98 -3.48 -12.98 -4.14
C TYR A 98 -3.14 -13.11 -2.66
N TRP A 99 -3.89 -12.43 -1.78
CA TRP A 99 -3.67 -12.53 -0.33
C TRP A 99 -3.84 -13.96 0.19
N MET A 100 -4.80 -14.72 -0.33
CA MET A 100 -4.98 -16.13 0.03
C MET A 100 -3.79 -16.99 -0.38
N VAL A 101 -3.30 -16.85 -1.61
CA VAL A 101 -2.14 -17.60 -2.12
C VAL A 101 -0.87 -17.23 -1.36
N VAL A 102 -0.64 -15.94 -1.13
CA VAL A 102 0.50 -15.47 -0.33
C VAL A 102 0.42 -16.06 1.07
N ALA A 103 -0.71 -15.88 1.78
CA ALA A 103 -0.86 -16.42 3.13
C ALA A 103 -0.70 -17.95 3.18
N PHE A 104 -1.15 -18.67 2.15
CA PHE A 104 -0.94 -20.10 2.04
C PHE A 104 0.55 -20.45 2.01
N TRP A 105 1.32 -19.85 1.10
CA TRP A 105 2.74 -20.16 0.92
C TRP A 105 3.66 -19.57 1.99
N THR A 106 3.37 -18.37 2.49
CA THR A 106 4.25 -17.65 3.43
C THR A 106 3.88 -17.87 4.90
N THR A 107 2.66 -18.35 5.18
CA THR A 107 2.20 -18.51 6.57
C THR A 107 1.76 -19.92 6.86
N LEU A 108 0.84 -20.49 6.07
CA LEU A 108 0.28 -21.82 6.35
C LEU A 108 1.32 -22.92 6.13
N ILE A 109 2.03 -22.90 5.00
CA ILE A 109 3.07 -23.89 4.70
C ILE A 109 4.20 -23.86 5.74
N PRO A 110 4.89 -22.74 6.02
CA PRO A 110 6.02 -22.76 6.96
C PRO A 110 5.61 -22.89 8.43
N ASN A 111 4.59 -22.16 8.89
CA ASN A 111 4.31 -22.03 10.33
C ASN A 111 3.40 -23.14 10.89
N LEU A 112 2.56 -23.75 10.05
CA LEU A 112 1.66 -24.82 10.47
C LEU A 112 2.16 -26.16 9.95
N LEU A 113 2.14 -26.34 8.63
CA LEU A 113 2.46 -27.62 8.02
C LEU A 113 3.94 -27.94 8.23
N GLY A 114 4.85 -26.98 8.05
CA GLY A 114 6.30 -27.13 8.13
C GLY A 114 6.77 -27.63 9.50
N LYS A 115 6.08 -27.19 10.55
CA LYS A 115 6.37 -27.60 11.93
C LYS A 115 5.72 -28.92 12.33
N LEU A 116 4.57 -29.26 11.73
CA LEU A 116 3.89 -30.55 11.96
C LEU A 116 4.55 -31.70 11.18
N TRP A 117 4.86 -31.48 9.90
CA TRP A 117 5.43 -32.48 8.99
C TRP A 117 6.64 -31.94 8.20
N PRO A 118 7.78 -31.69 8.88
CA PRO A 118 8.95 -31.09 8.25
C PRO A 118 9.51 -31.92 7.09
N ALA A 119 9.60 -33.25 7.23
CA ALA A 119 10.12 -34.13 6.20
C ALA A 119 9.25 -34.16 4.91
N TRP A 120 7.93 -34.04 5.04
CA TRP A 120 7.03 -34.03 3.88
C TRP A 120 7.13 -32.71 3.09
N ILE A 121 7.21 -31.60 3.80
CA ILE A 121 7.24 -30.25 3.18
C ILE A 121 8.60 -29.93 2.61
N GLN A 122 9.65 -30.46 3.23
CA GLN A 122 10.99 -30.38 2.66
C GLN A 122 11.07 -31.03 1.28
N SER A 123 10.34 -32.14 1.07
CA SER A 123 10.38 -32.87 -0.20
C SER A 123 9.74 -32.13 -1.38
N TRP A 124 8.78 -31.22 -1.13
CA TRP A 124 7.94 -30.64 -2.19
C TRP A 124 7.92 -29.10 -2.22
N ALA A 125 8.09 -28.41 -1.09
CA ALA A 125 7.80 -26.97 -0.97
C ALA A 125 8.97 -26.16 -0.43
N MET A 126 9.72 -26.69 0.54
CA MET A 126 10.77 -25.94 1.23
C MET A 126 12.01 -26.81 1.45
N PRO A 127 12.84 -27.02 0.41
CA PRO A 127 14.02 -27.91 0.49
C PRO A 127 15.05 -27.48 1.55
N GLY A 128 15.06 -26.20 1.97
CA GLY A 128 15.92 -25.66 3.01
C GLY A 128 15.40 -25.80 4.45
N LEU A 129 14.28 -26.46 4.69
CA LEU A 129 13.73 -26.65 6.04
C LEU A 129 14.50 -27.74 6.80
N SER A 130 14.79 -27.52 8.10
CA SER A 130 15.37 -28.56 8.94
C SER A 130 14.40 -29.74 9.10
N SER A 131 14.86 -30.96 8.79
CA SER A 131 14.06 -32.19 8.91
C SER A 131 13.75 -32.59 10.36
N VAL A 132 14.39 -31.95 11.33
CA VAL A 132 14.25 -32.22 12.77
C VAL A 132 12.94 -31.62 13.28
N ARG A 133 12.09 -32.46 13.87
CA ARG A 133 10.87 -32.01 14.55
C ARG A 133 11.22 -31.31 15.85
N GLU A 134 10.64 -30.15 16.09
CA GLU A 134 10.76 -29.46 17.37
C GLU A 134 10.13 -30.30 18.51
N PRO A 135 10.67 -30.25 19.75
CA PRO A 135 10.15 -31.04 20.88
C PRO A 135 8.68 -30.75 21.22
N LEU A 136 8.20 -29.54 20.93
CA LEU A 136 6.83 -29.07 21.22
C LEU A 136 5.90 -29.10 19.99
N TRP A 137 6.22 -29.92 18.97
CA TRP A 137 5.44 -29.98 17.72
C TRP A 137 3.93 -30.24 17.93
N TYR A 138 3.56 -30.97 18.98
CA TYR A 138 2.16 -31.28 19.31
C TYR A 138 1.30 -30.02 19.56
N LEU A 139 1.89 -28.92 20.03
CA LEU A 139 1.14 -27.68 20.27
C LEU A 139 0.59 -27.08 18.97
N TYR A 140 1.21 -27.36 17.82
CA TYR A 140 0.74 -26.89 16.51
C TYR A 140 -0.52 -27.61 16.02
N LEU A 141 -0.95 -28.69 16.69
CA LEU A 141 -2.26 -29.32 16.46
C LEU A 141 -3.41 -28.40 16.89
N VAL A 142 -3.19 -27.51 17.85
CA VAL A 142 -4.22 -26.55 18.29
C VAL A 142 -4.53 -25.54 17.17
N PRO A 143 -3.54 -24.84 16.58
CA PRO A 143 -3.75 -24.05 15.36
C PRO A 143 -4.34 -24.83 14.18
N LEU A 144 -3.97 -26.10 13.98
CA LEU A 144 -4.56 -26.95 12.95
C LEU A 144 -6.07 -27.15 13.18
N GLY A 145 -6.45 -27.52 14.40
CA GLY A 145 -7.85 -27.69 14.79
C GLY A 145 -8.65 -26.40 14.62
N LEU A 146 -8.10 -25.27 15.08
CA LEU A 146 -8.72 -23.95 14.90
C LEU A 146 -8.84 -23.57 13.41
N GLY A 147 -7.85 -23.92 12.59
CA GLY A 147 -7.87 -23.72 11.14
C GLY A 147 -8.98 -24.51 10.44
N VAL A 148 -9.13 -25.80 10.79
CA VAL A 148 -10.21 -26.65 10.26
C VAL A 148 -11.59 -26.15 10.70
N MET A 149 -11.73 -25.72 11.96
CA MET A 149 -12.96 -25.10 12.46
C MET A 149 -13.34 -23.82 11.71
N LEU A 150 -12.36 -23.10 11.14
CA LEU A 150 -12.60 -21.90 10.36
C LEU A 150 -13.18 -22.22 8.97
N LEU A 151 -12.90 -23.41 8.41
CA LEU A 151 -13.50 -23.86 7.14
C LEU A 151 -15.02 -24.04 7.23
N TRP A 152 -15.55 -24.30 8.43
CA TRP A 152 -17.01 -24.38 8.68
C TRP A 152 -17.74 -23.07 8.44
N ARG A 153 -17.01 -21.96 8.28
CA ARG A 153 -17.57 -20.67 7.84
C ARG A 153 -18.08 -20.70 6.40
N LEU A 154 -17.53 -21.57 5.55
CA LEU A 154 -17.99 -21.74 4.17
C LEU A 154 -19.34 -22.48 4.11
N ALA A 155 -19.71 -23.18 5.18
CA ALA A 155 -20.99 -23.86 5.29
C ALA A 155 -22.04 -22.94 5.95
N PRO A 156 -23.23 -22.72 5.34
CA PRO A 156 -24.25 -21.81 5.87
C PRO A 156 -24.82 -22.23 7.24
N LYS A 157 -24.72 -23.53 7.59
CA LYS A 157 -25.23 -24.09 8.86
C LYS A 157 -24.14 -24.29 9.93
N GLY A 158 -22.88 -23.96 9.65
CA GLY A 158 -21.72 -24.25 10.50
C GLY A 158 -21.12 -23.05 11.25
N ALA A 159 -21.70 -21.86 11.11
CA ALA A 159 -21.08 -20.61 11.51
C ALA A 159 -20.69 -20.51 13.01
N TRP A 160 -21.40 -21.18 13.92
CA TRP A 160 -21.08 -21.17 15.35
C TRP A 160 -19.69 -21.77 15.66
N ILE A 161 -19.29 -22.82 14.95
CA ILE A 161 -17.99 -23.49 15.15
C ILE A 161 -16.85 -22.56 14.76
N SER A 162 -17.03 -21.75 13.72
CA SER A 162 -16.03 -20.77 13.28
C SER A 162 -15.83 -19.58 14.24
N ARG A 163 -16.74 -19.37 15.21
CA ARG A 163 -16.65 -18.28 16.19
C ARG A 163 -15.50 -18.48 17.20
N TRP A 164 -15.17 -19.72 17.54
CA TRP A 164 -14.09 -20.03 18.49
C TRP A 164 -12.71 -19.63 17.96
N PRO A 165 -12.29 -20.05 16.75
CA PRO A 165 -11.06 -19.56 16.13
C PRO A 165 -11.02 -18.03 15.99
N LEU A 166 -12.16 -17.42 15.67
CA LEU A 166 -12.24 -15.97 15.51
C LEU A 166 -12.07 -15.25 16.85
N ALA A 167 -12.70 -15.72 17.92
CA ALA A 167 -12.52 -15.17 19.26
C ALA A 167 -11.08 -15.30 19.73
N PHE A 168 -10.44 -16.45 19.50
CA PHE A 168 -9.03 -16.67 19.80
C PHE A 168 -8.13 -15.69 19.01
N THR A 169 -8.38 -15.55 17.71
CA THR A 169 -7.63 -14.66 16.83
C THR A 169 -7.79 -13.20 17.28
N ILE A 170 -9.01 -12.72 17.48
CA ILE A 170 -9.27 -11.35 17.93
C ILE A 170 -8.63 -11.09 19.30
N GLY A 171 -8.77 -12.00 20.26
CA GLY A 171 -8.16 -11.87 21.59
C GLY A 171 -6.63 -11.81 21.54
N ALA A 172 -6.01 -12.72 20.77
CA ALA A 172 -4.56 -12.77 20.60
C ALA A 172 -4.03 -11.51 19.90
N PHE A 173 -4.65 -11.09 18.79
CA PHE A 173 -4.25 -9.89 18.07
C PHE A 173 -4.48 -8.61 18.89
N ALA A 174 -5.57 -8.52 19.64
CA ALA A 174 -5.82 -7.39 20.54
C ALA A 174 -4.76 -7.32 21.65
N GLY A 175 -4.41 -8.45 22.28
CA GLY A 175 -3.34 -8.51 23.28
C GLY A 175 -1.97 -8.10 22.71
N LEU A 176 -1.59 -8.66 21.56
CA LEU A 176 -0.34 -8.31 20.88
C LEU A 176 -0.30 -6.84 20.46
N ARG A 177 -1.40 -6.30 19.92
CA ARG A 177 -1.51 -4.89 19.55
C ARG A 177 -1.46 -3.98 20.77
N MET A 178 -2.07 -4.35 21.88
CA MET A 178 -2.02 -3.54 23.12
C MET A 178 -0.58 -3.37 23.60
N VAL A 179 0.19 -4.47 23.68
CA VAL A 179 1.60 -4.41 24.08
C VAL A 179 2.42 -3.63 23.07
N SER A 180 2.21 -3.89 21.77
CA SER A 180 2.92 -3.18 20.69
C SER A 180 2.64 -1.69 20.71
N PHE A 181 1.39 -1.28 20.93
CA PHE A 181 1.01 0.13 21.03
C PHE A 181 1.68 0.82 22.22
N ILE A 182 1.72 0.17 23.39
CA ILE A 182 2.37 0.74 24.57
C ILE A 182 3.89 0.90 24.36
N GLN A 183 4.55 -0.12 23.82
CA GLN A 183 6.01 -0.11 23.65
C GLN A 183 6.47 0.71 22.45
N ALA A 184 5.84 0.52 21.29
CA ALA A 184 6.30 1.07 20.02
C ALA A 184 5.70 2.44 19.73
N ASP A 185 4.44 2.69 20.08
CA ASP A 185 3.82 3.99 19.82
C ASP A 185 4.01 4.90 21.03
N PHE A 186 3.49 4.52 22.19
CA PHE A 186 3.49 5.40 23.37
C PHE A 186 4.90 5.67 23.90
N LEU A 187 5.66 4.62 24.26
CA LEU A 187 6.99 4.80 24.86
C LEU A 187 8.01 5.35 23.85
N SER A 188 7.96 4.91 22.58
CA SER A 188 8.84 5.46 21.54
C SER A 188 8.55 6.93 21.25
N GLN A 189 7.28 7.34 21.18
CA GLN A 189 6.93 8.75 20.98
C GLN A 189 7.44 9.63 22.14
N ILE A 190 7.33 9.15 23.38
CA ILE A 190 7.89 9.86 24.54
C ILE A 190 9.42 9.95 24.41
N ARG A 191 10.10 8.83 24.15
CA ARG A 191 11.56 8.79 23.99
C ARG A 191 12.04 9.70 22.86
N ASN A 192 11.36 9.69 21.71
CA ASN A 192 11.70 10.52 20.54
C ASN A 192 11.42 12.00 20.77
N SER A 193 10.65 12.34 21.81
CA SER A 193 10.40 13.73 22.23
C SER A 193 11.45 14.24 23.23
N ILE A 194 12.27 13.35 23.82
CA ILE A 194 13.39 13.71 24.71
C ILE A 194 14.61 14.00 23.84
N LEU A 195 14.62 15.16 23.18
CA LEU A 195 15.71 15.60 22.31
C LEU A 195 16.63 16.60 23.04
N PRO A 196 17.96 16.53 22.82
CA PRO A 196 18.87 17.55 23.33
C PRO A 196 18.55 18.89 22.65
N LEU A 197 18.28 19.92 23.46
CA LEU A 197 17.92 21.26 22.99
C LEU A 197 19.10 21.99 22.33
N ILE A 198 20.32 21.67 22.75
CA ILE A 198 21.57 22.23 22.23
C ILE A 198 22.39 21.06 21.69
N VAL A 199 22.66 21.08 20.39
CA VAL A 199 23.42 20.05 19.68
C VAL A 199 24.75 20.62 19.23
N PHE A 200 25.83 19.92 19.58
CA PHE A 200 27.17 20.18 19.08
C PHE A 200 27.50 19.13 18.01
N ALA A 201 28.04 19.57 16.89
CA ALA A 201 28.54 18.70 15.83
C ALA A 201 29.76 17.90 16.32
N GLU A 202 30.13 16.84 15.60
CA GLU A 202 31.30 15.99 15.92
C GLU A 202 32.62 16.78 16.04
N ASN A 203 32.67 17.96 15.39
CA ASN A 203 33.77 18.90 15.36
C ASN A 203 33.81 19.83 16.58
N GLY A 204 32.90 19.69 17.55
CA GLY A 204 32.74 20.61 18.69
C GLY A 204 32.09 21.95 18.35
N ALA A 205 31.72 22.17 17.08
CA ALA A 205 31.02 23.36 16.63
C ALA A 205 29.52 23.29 16.96
N PHE A 206 28.91 24.42 17.29
CA PHE A 206 27.48 24.49 17.57
C PHE A 206 26.66 24.34 16.28
N ASP A 207 25.79 23.33 16.21
CA ASP A 207 24.86 23.15 15.10
C ASP A 207 23.56 23.90 15.40
N PHE A 208 23.48 25.13 14.88
CA PHE A 208 22.32 25.99 15.03
C PHE A 208 21.05 25.39 14.43
N TRP A 209 21.14 24.75 13.27
CA TRP A 209 19.96 24.29 12.55
C TRP A 209 19.32 23.09 13.24
N THR A 210 20.14 22.14 13.68
CA THR A 210 19.65 20.96 14.42
C THR A 210 19.11 21.36 15.80
N SER A 211 19.80 22.27 16.50
CA SER A 211 19.34 22.79 17.80
C SER A 211 17.99 23.52 17.67
N LEU A 212 17.84 24.39 16.67
CA LEU A 212 16.58 25.09 16.40
C LEU A 212 15.43 24.11 16.13
N ARG A 213 15.68 23.06 15.34
CA ARG A 213 14.69 22.01 15.05
C ARG A 213 14.25 21.29 16.33
N HIS A 214 15.17 20.91 17.21
CA HIS A 214 14.85 20.21 18.45
C HIS A 214 14.07 21.11 19.42
N VAL A 215 14.48 22.37 19.56
CA VAL A 215 13.76 23.37 20.38
C VAL A 215 12.35 23.58 19.86
N LEU A 216 12.16 23.70 18.55
CA LEU A 216 10.85 23.87 17.94
C LEU A 216 9.96 22.65 18.19
N ILE A 217 10.48 21.43 17.98
CA ILE A 217 9.73 20.18 18.22
C ILE A 217 9.31 20.10 19.70
N VAL A 218 10.26 20.20 20.63
CA VAL A 218 9.97 20.09 22.07
C VAL A 218 9.01 21.18 22.52
N GLY A 219 9.24 22.43 22.10
CA GLY A 219 8.37 23.57 22.41
C GLY A 219 6.96 23.39 21.87
N SER A 220 6.81 22.87 20.64
CA SER A 220 5.52 22.62 20.01
C SER A 220 4.73 21.52 20.71
N ILE A 221 5.40 20.47 21.19
CA ILE A 221 4.80 19.37 21.96
C ILE A 221 4.32 19.91 23.32
N LEU A 222 5.17 20.64 24.04
CA LEU A 222 4.81 21.22 25.34
C LEU A 222 3.64 22.20 25.21
N ALA A 223 3.65 23.08 24.20
CA ALA A 223 2.54 24.00 23.95
C ALA A 223 1.24 23.26 23.62
N SER A 224 1.31 22.17 22.85
CA SER A 224 0.15 21.33 22.52
C SER A 224 -0.38 20.57 23.74
N LEU A 225 0.49 20.07 24.62
CA LEU A 225 0.10 19.45 25.89
C LEU A 225 -0.60 20.45 26.81
N VAL A 226 -0.09 21.67 26.92
CA VAL A 226 -0.72 22.76 27.69
C VAL A 226 -2.12 23.11 27.15
N TYR A 227 -2.32 23.03 25.83
CA TYR A 227 -3.64 23.22 25.23
C TYR A 227 -4.64 22.11 25.63
N PHE A 228 -4.23 20.84 25.59
CA PHE A 228 -5.10 19.71 25.98
C PHE A 228 -5.22 19.49 27.49
N PHE A 229 -4.39 20.15 28.29
CA PHE A 229 -4.45 20.04 29.75
C PHE A 229 -5.62 20.86 30.30
N PHE A 230 -6.79 20.24 30.41
CA PHE A 230 -8.04 20.88 30.86
C PHE A 230 -8.09 21.18 32.37
N SER A 231 -7.15 20.67 33.16
CA SER A 231 -7.15 20.85 34.63
C SER A 231 -6.66 22.22 35.10
N ILE A 232 -6.16 23.09 34.23
CA ILE A 232 -5.70 24.44 34.57
C ILE A 232 -6.52 25.46 33.77
N GLU A 233 -7.02 26.51 34.43
CA GLU A 233 -7.65 27.62 33.73
C GLU A 233 -6.63 28.33 32.82
N HIS A 234 -6.91 28.42 31.52
CA HIS A 234 -6.05 29.07 30.52
C HIS A 234 -6.03 30.62 30.63
N LYS A 235 -5.71 31.16 31.80
CA LYS A 235 -5.56 32.61 32.05
C LYS A 235 -4.08 33.04 32.02
N GLY A 236 -3.82 34.28 31.58
CA GLY A 236 -2.48 34.87 31.58
C GLY A 236 -1.48 34.25 30.59
N VAL A 237 -0.28 33.90 31.06
CA VAL A 237 0.82 33.34 30.25
C VAL A 237 0.47 31.96 29.69
N ILE A 238 -0.20 31.12 30.49
CA ILE A 238 -0.64 29.77 30.09
C ILE A 238 -1.64 29.85 28.92
N GLY A 239 -2.51 30.86 28.90
CA GLY A 239 -3.41 31.12 27.77
C GLY A 239 -2.67 31.50 26.48
N LYS A 240 -1.56 32.24 26.55
CA LYS A 240 -0.74 32.56 25.37
C LYS A 240 0.01 31.34 24.84
N VAL A 241 0.58 30.51 25.72
CA VAL A 241 1.25 29.26 25.35
C VAL A 241 0.26 28.27 24.72
N SER A 242 -0.94 28.16 25.28
CA SER A 242 -2.04 27.35 24.73
C SER A 242 -2.44 27.82 23.33
N LYS A 243 -2.50 29.14 23.07
CA LYS A 243 -2.73 29.66 21.71
C LYS A 243 -1.64 29.23 20.73
N VAL A 244 -0.37 29.25 21.12
CA VAL A 244 0.71 28.73 20.25
C VAL A 244 0.49 27.23 19.96
N GLY A 245 0.08 26.45 20.96
CA GLY A 245 -0.30 25.05 20.79
C GLY A 245 -1.44 24.85 19.78
N ILE A 246 -2.48 25.70 19.81
CA ILE A 246 -3.56 25.68 18.82
C ILE A 246 -3.02 25.91 17.40
N TRP A 247 -2.14 26.89 17.22
CA TRP A 247 -1.56 27.18 15.91
C TRP A 247 -0.73 26.01 15.39
N VAL A 248 0.11 25.42 16.25
CA VAL A 248 0.86 24.20 15.95
C VAL A 248 -0.07 23.06 15.52
N LEU A 249 -1.16 22.82 16.26
CA LEU A 249 -2.14 21.78 15.94
C LEU A 249 -2.85 22.04 14.62
N MET A 250 -3.26 23.28 14.35
CA MET A 250 -3.91 23.65 13.08
C MET A 250 -2.96 23.45 11.89
N ILE A 251 -1.68 23.81 12.03
CA ILE A 251 -0.67 23.61 10.98
C ILE A 251 -0.42 22.11 10.75
N THR A 252 -0.25 21.31 11.81
CA THR A 252 0.03 19.87 11.68
C THR A 252 -1.17 19.11 11.11
N PHE A 253 -2.39 19.39 11.56
CA PHE A 253 -3.60 18.81 10.95
C PHE A 253 -3.81 19.27 9.51
N GLY A 254 -3.56 20.55 9.22
CA GLY A 254 -3.61 21.08 7.86
C GLY A 254 -2.61 20.39 6.91
N ALA A 255 -1.38 20.18 7.38
CA ALA A 255 -0.36 19.44 6.63
C ALA A 255 -0.75 17.96 6.42
N ALA A 256 -1.27 17.29 7.45
CA ALA A 256 -1.73 15.91 7.35
C ALA A 256 -2.88 15.76 6.34
N PHE A 257 -3.87 16.66 6.37
CA PHE A 257 -4.94 16.70 5.38
C PHE A 257 -4.38 16.95 3.97
N GLY A 258 -3.49 17.94 3.81
CA GLY A 258 -2.82 18.25 2.55
C GLY A 258 -2.06 17.06 1.96
N TYR A 259 -1.37 16.29 2.81
CA TYR A 259 -0.64 15.08 2.39
C TYR A 259 -1.59 14.02 1.80
N THR A 260 -2.77 13.83 2.38
CA THR A 260 -3.75 12.88 1.83
C THR A 260 -4.33 13.32 0.49
N VAL A 261 -4.56 14.62 0.30
CA VAL A 261 -5.04 15.19 -0.97
C VAL A 261 -3.96 15.08 -2.04
N MET A 262 -2.73 15.48 -1.71
CA MET A 262 -1.58 15.34 -2.60
C MET A 262 -1.37 13.88 -3.02
N GLY A 263 -1.46 12.94 -2.08
CA GLY A 263 -1.35 11.51 -2.38
C GLY A 263 -2.39 11.03 -3.40
N ARG A 264 -3.64 11.46 -3.27
CA ARG A 264 -4.71 11.11 -4.23
C ARG A 264 -4.48 11.73 -5.61
N ILE A 265 -4.06 12.99 -5.66
CA ILE A 265 -3.74 13.69 -6.93
C ILE A 265 -2.51 13.05 -7.59
N ALA A 266 -1.48 12.71 -6.82
CA ALA A 266 -0.29 12.04 -7.32
C ALA A 266 -0.63 10.67 -7.92
N LEU A 267 -1.49 9.87 -7.26
CA LEU A 267 -1.97 8.60 -7.82
C LEU A 267 -2.72 8.80 -9.14
N LEU A 268 -3.55 9.84 -9.26
CA LEU A 268 -4.22 10.17 -10.52
C LEU A 268 -3.22 10.61 -11.59
N ALA A 269 -2.26 11.47 -11.23
CA ALA A 269 -1.22 11.96 -12.14
C ALA A 269 -0.39 10.80 -12.69
N ILE A 270 0.04 9.85 -11.85
CA ILE A 270 0.76 8.64 -12.26
C ILE A 270 -0.08 7.81 -13.26
N ARG A 271 -1.39 7.73 -13.08
CA ARG A 271 -2.27 7.00 -14.02
C ARG A 271 -2.45 7.74 -15.35
N LEU A 272 -2.49 9.07 -15.34
CA LEU A 272 -2.53 9.88 -16.56
C LEU A 272 -1.19 9.84 -17.30
N GLU A 273 -0.08 9.91 -16.58
CA GLU A 273 1.27 9.74 -17.11
C GLU A 273 1.42 8.36 -17.78
N PHE A 274 1.01 7.29 -17.10
CA PHE A 274 0.98 5.95 -17.71
C PHE A 274 0.13 5.89 -18.99
N LEU A 275 -1.03 6.54 -19.00
CA LEU A 275 -1.93 6.53 -20.17
C LEU A 275 -1.35 7.33 -21.35
N PHE A 276 -0.75 8.49 -21.08
CA PHE A 276 -0.22 9.38 -22.11
C PHE A 276 1.18 8.97 -22.57
N HIS A 277 2.09 8.68 -21.65
CA HIS A 277 3.49 8.36 -21.95
C HIS A 277 3.65 6.87 -22.31
N ASP A 278 3.34 5.95 -21.39
CA ASP A 278 3.65 4.53 -21.57
C ASP A 278 2.71 3.82 -22.57
N TRP A 279 1.44 4.21 -22.62
CA TRP A 279 0.47 3.60 -23.53
C TRP A 279 0.36 4.35 -24.86
N LEU A 280 0.14 5.67 -24.84
CA LEU A 280 -0.04 6.47 -26.06
C LEU A 280 1.28 6.96 -26.67
N GLY A 281 2.40 6.99 -25.95
CA GLY A 281 3.66 7.58 -26.45
C GLY A 281 3.53 9.06 -26.80
N LEU A 282 2.64 9.79 -26.14
CA LEU A 282 2.52 11.24 -26.24
C LEU A 282 3.61 11.85 -25.36
N THR A 283 4.59 12.48 -26.02
CA THR A 283 5.87 13.02 -25.48
C THR A 283 6.84 11.99 -24.94
#